data_AF-A0AAD3DDK4-F1
#
_entry.id   AF-A0AAD3DDK4-F1
#
_cell.length_a   1.000
_cell.length_b   1.000
_cell.length_c   1.000
_cell.angle_alpha   90.00
_cell.angle_beta   90.00
_cell.angle_gamma   90.00
#
_symmetry.space_group_name_H-M   'P 1'
#
loop_
_entity.id
_entity.type
_entity.pdbx_description
1 polymer ?
#
loop_
_entity_poly.entity_id
_entity_poly.type
_entity_poly.pdbx_seq_one_letter_code
_entity_poly.pdbx_strand_id
1 'polypeptide(L)'
;MMTPGNGKVVAAIGSLFGSSKGSDCVVRFFVEQGPEQAIAKRQRLADGFSSKAVDVEDTFIGDPLPAHKLILSCASERFDAQFERWANASREVQREQPQKGEAPGADDELPELRIPLGSEEEVPSALAAIKFSYTGQIEQDDIRGVLEVRRQAAYLQIDGCAAACDEVLQKQLESSDDVASSSGAGGDAYSDSGEQRGLVLDFYACEALFCDVLEDPSFTAVLNLAKGQLVTHFRDALNTLNTPSLRQQLQKLPAVAVEALLDSGDFGTDSESSVLLMLAAWMQVNHGKTDEATRKRLCRKVRMVQLSRPYLSFVLPALALDYETGKQLPAGWCAVSPLEAAFISHFASSSDEEQKRLLGAAKSSGVYEMDTAVYSTVPRRQCLPEGGLALNWHMPQQELVGLLAIKPGEPCALHTTFEGRLSAISAQGFEWHVDIKQVKGAKDAGLFLLCKIPAAYKAGGSRLGSPKAMLTLTGFESKVTVNRWQGGAKADVIVKPYSNFFLADSGGW
;
A
#
# COMPACT_ATOMS: atom_id res chain seq x y z
N MET A 1 -18.45 24.03 -14.69
CA MET A 1 -19.90 24.02 -14.98
C MET A 1 -20.09 23.89 -16.48
N MET A 2 -20.28 22.67 -16.99
CA MET A 2 -20.78 22.50 -18.36
C MET A 2 -22.23 22.95 -18.40
N THR A 3 -22.58 23.81 -19.35
CA THR A 3 -23.97 24.10 -19.67
C THR A 3 -24.67 22.80 -20.08
N PRO A 4 -25.88 22.51 -19.58
CA PRO A 4 -26.57 21.29 -19.97
C PRO A 4 -26.89 21.37 -21.45
N GLY A 5 -26.17 20.61 -22.27
CA GLY A 5 -26.50 20.42 -23.66
C GLY A 5 -27.91 19.83 -23.82
N ASN A 6 -28.48 19.91 -25.02
CA ASN A 6 -29.77 19.29 -25.29
C ASN A 6 -29.66 17.77 -25.07
N GLY A 7 -30.26 17.25 -24.00
CA GLY A 7 -30.12 15.85 -23.60
C GLY A 7 -30.54 14.85 -24.69
N LYS A 8 -31.46 15.22 -25.59
CA LYS A 8 -31.82 14.36 -26.74
C LYS A 8 -30.68 14.24 -27.75
N VAL A 9 -29.92 15.31 -27.96
CA VAL A 9 -28.75 15.32 -28.84
C VAL A 9 -27.64 14.47 -28.23
N VAL A 10 -27.38 14.63 -26.92
CA VAL A 10 -26.38 13.82 -26.20
C VAL A 10 -26.72 12.33 -26.26
N ALA A 11 -27.99 11.97 -26.01
CA ALA A 11 -28.45 10.58 -26.11
C ALA A 11 -28.34 10.04 -27.55
N ALA A 12 -28.66 10.85 -28.56
CA ALA A 12 -28.51 10.47 -29.95
C ALA A 12 -27.03 10.24 -30.32
N ILE A 13 -26.12 11.12 -29.88
CA ILE A 13 -24.67 10.97 -30.05
C ILE A 13 -24.18 9.69 -29.37
N GLY A 14 -24.57 9.45 -28.10
CA GLY A 14 -24.24 8.21 -27.39
C GLY A 14 -24.66 6.94 -28.14
N SER A 15 -25.82 6.97 -28.80
CA SER A 15 -26.32 5.84 -29.61
C SER A 15 -25.55 5.57 -30.90
N LEU A 16 -24.65 6.48 -31.31
CA LEU A 16 -23.78 6.31 -32.49
C LEU A 16 -22.51 5.50 -32.19
N PHE A 17 -22.15 5.27 -30.92
CA PHE A 17 -20.96 4.49 -30.59
C PHE A 17 -21.06 3.06 -31.15
N GLY A 18 -20.08 2.66 -31.97
CA GLY A 18 -20.06 1.36 -32.64
C GLY A 18 -21.09 1.18 -33.76
N SER A 19 -21.88 2.22 -34.07
CA SER A 19 -22.87 2.19 -35.15
C SER A 19 -22.25 2.55 -36.49
N SER A 20 -22.55 1.78 -37.53
CA SER A 20 -22.17 2.11 -38.92
C SER A 20 -22.98 3.28 -39.50
N LYS A 21 -24.03 3.74 -38.79
CA LYS A 21 -24.90 4.82 -39.26
C LYS A 21 -24.15 6.15 -39.20
N GLY A 22 -23.67 6.60 -40.35
CA GLY A 22 -22.97 7.88 -40.48
C GLY A 22 -21.51 7.84 -40.04
N SER A 23 -20.94 6.64 -39.84
CA SER A 23 -19.51 6.47 -39.56
C SER A 23 -18.68 6.88 -40.77
N ASP A 24 -17.66 7.71 -40.55
CA ASP A 24 -16.75 8.24 -41.57
C ASP A 24 -15.28 7.85 -41.31
N CYS A 25 -15.05 7.00 -40.31
CA CYS A 25 -13.79 6.31 -40.05
C CYS A 25 -14.03 4.99 -39.31
N VAL A 26 -12.99 4.16 -39.25
CA VAL A 26 -12.98 2.90 -38.50
C VAL A 26 -11.78 2.90 -37.56
N VAL A 27 -11.98 2.59 -36.28
CA VAL A 27 -10.88 2.42 -35.31
C VAL A 27 -10.47 0.95 -35.28
N ARG A 28 -9.17 0.70 -35.38
CA ARG A 28 -8.58 -0.64 -35.24
C ARG A 28 -7.49 -0.62 -34.18
N PHE A 29 -7.53 -1.59 -33.28
CA PHE A 29 -6.47 -1.81 -32.30
C PHE A 29 -5.45 -2.80 -32.86
N PHE A 30 -4.19 -2.60 -32.53
CA PHE A 30 -3.12 -3.55 -32.85
C PHE A 30 -2.10 -3.56 -31.71
N VAL A 31 -1.43 -4.69 -31.50
CA VAL A 31 -0.33 -4.76 -30.53
C VAL A 31 0.98 -4.40 -31.22
N GLU A 32 1.68 -3.43 -30.64
CA GLU A 32 3.00 -3.05 -31.12
C GLU A 32 3.99 -4.16 -30.76
N GLN A 33 4.54 -4.85 -31.77
CA GLN A 33 5.60 -5.83 -31.53
C GLN A 33 6.79 -5.09 -30.91
N GLY A 34 7.29 -5.60 -29.78
CA GLY A 34 8.11 -4.87 -28.79
C GLY A 34 9.31 -4.05 -29.33
N PRO A 35 9.94 -3.25 -28.45
CA PRO A 35 10.89 -2.20 -28.84
C PRO A 35 12.07 -2.66 -29.69
N GLU A 36 12.49 -3.93 -29.58
CA GLU A 36 13.54 -4.49 -30.44
C GLU A 36 13.17 -4.47 -31.93
N GLN A 37 11.90 -4.69 -32.26
CA GLN A 37 11.42 -4.61 -33.64
C GLN A 37 11.17 -3.17 -34.09
N ALA A 38 10.71 -2.30 -33.19
CA ALA A 38 10.58 -0.87 -33.47
C ALA A 38 11.94 -0.21 -33.75
N ILE A 39 12.98 -0.60 -33.00
CA ILE A 39 14.38 -0.17 -33.24
C ILE A 39 14.89 -0.73 -34.57
N ALA A 40 14.64 -2.01 -34.88
CA ALA A 40 15.00 -2.60 -36.17
C ALA A 40 14.31 -1.89 -37.35
N LYS A 41 13.04 -1.48 -37.19
CA LYS A 41 12.27 -0.73 -38.20
C LYS A 41 12.86 0.67 -38.42
N ARG A 42 13.22 1.38 -37.34
CA ARG A 42 13.88 2.71 -37.42
C ARG A 42 15.29 2.64 -38.01
N GLN A 43 16.09 1.63 -37.66
CA GLN A 43 17.44 1.44 -38.20
C GLN A 43 17.41 1.14 -39.71
N ARG A 44 16.48 0.29 -40.17
CA ARG A 44 16.33 -0.02 -41.61
C ARG A 44 15.89 1.19 -42.45
N LEU A 45 15.09 2.10 -41.89
CA LEU A 45 14.72 3.36 -42.56
C LEU A 45 15.89 4.35 -42.67
N ALA A 46 16.84 4.32 -41.73
CA ALA A 46 18.02 5.19 -41.75
C ALA A 46 19.11 4.72 -42.74
N ASP A 47 19.23 3.40 -42.96
CA ASP A 47 20.29 2.82 -43.80
C ASP A 47 20.02 2.89 -45.33
N GLY A 48 18.92 3.53 -45.77
CA GLY A 48 18.65 3.78 -47.19
C GLY A 48 18.48 2.51 -48.05
N PHE A 49 18.38 1.33 -47.43
CA PHE A 49 18.12 0.09 -48.15
C PHE A 49 16.65 0.07 -48.61
N SER A 50 16.46 0.27 -49.92
CA SER A 50 15.22 -0.06 -50.65
C SER A 50 15.05 -1.58 -50.72
N SER A 51 14.94 -2.23 -49.57
CA SER A 51 14.42 -3.58 -49.48
C SER A 51 12.91 -3.49 -49.54
N LYS A 52 12.29 -4.17 -50.51
CA LYS A 52 10.85 -4.48 -50.52
C LYS A 52 10.41 -4.71 -49.08
N ALA A 53 9.60 -3.79 -48.55
CA ALA A 53 9.14 -3.85 -47.18
C ALA A 53 8.57 -5.25 -46.96
N VAL A 54 9.21 -6.02 -46.09
CA VAL A 54 8.50 -7.15 -45.48
C VAL A 54 7.42 -6.44 -44.69
N ASP A 55 6.19 -6.46 -45.22
CA ASP A 55 5.01 -6.01 -44.51
C ASP A 55 4.97 -6.85 -43.23
N VAL A 56 5.47 -6.26 -42.16
CA VAL A 56 5.20 -6.75 -40.82
C VAL A 56 3.71 -6.48 -40.66
N GLU A 57 2.90 -7.49 -40.94
CA GLU A 57 1.45 -7.42 -40.79
C GLU A 57 1.16 -7.05 -39.33
N ASP A 58 0.67 -5.83 -39.14
CA ASP A 58 0.16 -5.38 -37.84
C ASP A 58 -0.89 -6.42 -37.41
N THR A 59 -0.65 -7.07 -36.28
CA THR A 59 -1.61 -8.03 -35.73
C THR A 59 -2.74 -7.23 -35.10
N PHE A 60 -3.81 -7.03 -35.87
CA PHE A 60 -5.02 -6.38 -35.40
C PHE A 60 -5.74 -7.24 -34.36
N ILE A 61 -6.31 -6.58 -33.37
CA ILE A 61 -6.95 -7.22 -32.22
C ILE A 61 -8.35 -6.65 -32.04
N GLY A 62 -9.31 -7.54 -31.81
CA GLY A 62 -10.72 -7.20 -31.68
C GLY A 62 -11.37 -6.84 -33.02
N ASP A 63 -12.68 -6.61 -32.95
CA ASP A 63 -13.47 -6.20 -34.11
C ASP A 63 -13.22 -4.72 -34.45
N PRO A 64 -13.23 -4.34 -35.74
CA PRO A 64 -13.13 -2.94 -36.15
C PRO A 64 -14.31 -2.13 -35.58
N LEU A 65 -14.02 -0.98 -35.00
CA LEU A 65 -15.04 -0.12 -34.38
C LEU A 65 -15.44 1.01 -35.35
N PRO A 66 -16.67 1.02 -35.90
CA PRO A 66 -17.17 2.17 -36.66
C PRO A 66 -17.21 3.42 -35.78
N ALA A 67 -16.67 4.53 -36.28
CA ALA A 67 -16.52 5.76 -35.53
C ALA A 67 -16.78 7.02 -36.37
N HIS A 68 -16.77 8.16 -35.68
CA HIS A 68 -17.16 9.45 -36.23
C HIS A 68 -16.05 10.47 -35.95
N LYS A 69 -15.38 10.94 -37.00
CA LYS A 69 -14.21 11.83 -36.91
C LYS A 69 -14.51 13.07 -36.08
N LEU A 70 -15.65 13.72 -36.32
CA LEU A 70 -16.06 14.92 -35.60
C LEU A 70 -16.11 14.72 -34.08
N ILE A 71 -16.64 13.57 -33.62
CA ILE A 71 -16.76 13.28 -32.20
C ILE A 71 -15.37 13.02 -31.61
N LEU A 72 -14.58 12.18 -32.29
CA LEU A 72 -13.24 11.83 -31.84
C LEU A 72 -12.29 13.03 -31.82
N SER A 73 -12.34 13.91 -32.82
CA SER A 73 -11.50 15.12 -32.88
C SER A 73 -11.91 16.14 -31.82
N CYS A 74 -13.20 16.28 -31.53
CA CYS A 74 -13.66 17.18 -30.47
C CYS A 74 -13.33 16.66 -29.06
N ALA A 75 -13.11 15.35 -28.90
CA ALA A 75 -12.85 14.75 -27.60
C ALA A 75 -11.37 14.44 -27.34
N SER A 76 -10.51 14.45 -28.37
CA SER A 76 -9.10 14.10 -28.25
C SER A 76 -8.22 14.90 -29.21
N GLU A 77 -7.29 15.67 -28.63
CA GLU A 77 -6.26 16.39 -29.40
C GLU A 77 -5.41 15.44 -30.25
N ARG A 78 -5.14 14.24 -29.73
CA ARG A 78 -4.39 13.21 -30.45
C ARG A 78 -5.11 12.76 -31.72
N PHE A 79 -6.42 12.50 -31.62
CA PHE A 79 -7.22 12.09 -32.77
C PHE A 79 -7.39 13.22 -33.77
N ASP A 80 -7.62 14.45 -33.31
CA ASP A 80 -7.69 15.63 -34.18
C ASP A 80 -6.41 15.79 -35.00
N ALA A 81 -5.25 15.78 -34.34
CA ALA A 81 -3.95 15.86 -35.01
C ALA A 81 -3.71 14.71 -36.00
N GLN A 82 -4.21 13.50 -35.71
CA GLN A 82 -4.11 12.36 -36.63
C GLN A 82 -4.99 12.55 -37.88
N PHE A 83 -6.21 13.04 -37.72
CA PHE A 83 -7.10 13.32 -38.85
C PHE A 83 -6.58 14.49 -39.71
N GLU A 84 -5.99 15.53 -39.12
CA GLU A 84 -5.36 16.61 -39.86
C GLU A 84 -4.20 16.11 -40.74
N ARG A 85 -3.36 15.22 -40.20
CA ARG A 85 -2.26 14.60 -40.97
C ARG A 85 -2.78 13.83 -42.19
N TRP A 86 -3.87 13.09 -42.05
CA TRP A 86 -4.49 12.38 -43.18
C TRP A 86 -5.05 13.33 -44.23
N ALA A 87 -5.72 14.40 -43.79
CA ALA A 87 -6.24 15.42 -44.70
C ALA A 87 -5.12 16.11 -45.48
N ASN A 88 -3.98 16.35 -44.86
CA ASN A 88 -2.81 16.93 -45.51
C ASN A 88 -2.12 15.95 -46.47
N ALA A 89 -1.90 14.69 -46.08
CA ALA A 89 -1.32 13.67 -46.94
C ALA A 89 -2.16 13.45 -48.22
N SER A 90 -3.48 13.45 -48.08
CA SER A 90 -4.40 13.33 -49.22
C SER A 90 -4.28 14.50 -50.20
N ARG A 91 -4.04 15.72 -49.70
CA ARG A 91 -3.83 16.92 -50.52
C ARG A 91 -2.49 16.92 -51.25
N GLU A 92 -1.45 16.36 -50.66
CA GLU A 92 -0.13 16.23 -51.28
C GLU A 92 -0.16 15.23 -52.45
N VAL A 93 -0.74 14.05 -52.24
CA VAL A 93 -0.90 13.04 -53.31
C VAL A 93 -1.71 13.60 -54.49
N GLN A 94 -2.76 14.38 -54.22
CA GLN A 94 -3.55 15.05 -55.25
C GLN A 94 -2.77 16.14 -56.00
N ARG A 95 -1.80 16.81 -55.37
CA ARG A 95 -0.95 17.82 -56.03
C ARG A 95 0.12 17.20 -56.93
N GLU A 96 0.61 16.00 -56.60
CA GLU A 96 1.70 15.34 -57.32
C GLU A 96 1.23 14.49 -58.52
N GLN A 97 -0.07 14.17 -58.62
CA GLN A 97 -0.64 13.44 -59.77
C GLN A 97 -1.49 14.34 -60.68
N PRO A 98 -0.91 14.94 -61.74
CA PRO A 98 -1.70 15.66 -62.74
C PRO A 98 -2.46 14.68 -63.64
N GLN A 99 -3.79 14.62 -63.43
CA GLN A 99 -4.84 14.28 -64.40
C GLN A 99 -4.47 13.24 -65.48
N LYS A 100 -4.29 11.97 -65.11
CA LYS A 100 -4.51 10.86 -66.04
C LYS A 100 -5.89 10.28 -65.73
N GLY A 101 -6.85 10.62 -66.59
CA GLY A 101 -8.29 10.34 -66.41
C GLY A 101 -8.66 8.87 -66.55
N GLU A 102 -8.28 8.06 -65.57
CA GLU A 102 -8.90 6.75 -65.33
C GLU A 102 -9.78 6.84 -64.08
N ALA A 103 -11.06 6.48 -64.25
CA ALA A 103 -12.05 6.52 -63.20
C ALA A 103 -11.66 5.55 -62.07
N PRO A 104 -11.55 6.00 -60.81
CA PRO A 104 -11.21 5.13 -59.70
C PRO A 104 -12.37 4.17 -59.46
N GLY A 105 -12.08 2.86 -59.54
CA GLY A 105 -12.95 1.82 -59.01
C GLY A 105 -13.03 1.99 -57.50
N ALA A 106 -14.16 2.53 -57.05
CA ALA A 106 -14.46 2.89 -55.68
C ALA A 106 -14.81 1.64 -54.86
N ASP A 107 -13.80 0.95 -54.34
CA ASP A 107 -13.97 0.36 -53.01
C ASP A 107 -13.67 1.49 -52.02
N ASP A 108 -14.75 2.14 -51.56
CA ASP A 108 -14.75 3.24 -50.57
C ASP A 108 -14.31 2.68 -49.20
N GLU A 109 -13.05 2.28 -49.08
CA GLU A 109 -12.47 1.89 -47.79
C GLU A 109 -12.42 3.13 -46.89
N LEU A 110 -13.21 3.08 -45.81
CA LEU A 110 -13.22 4.12 -44.81
C LEU A 110 -11.82 4.28 -44.20
N PRO A 111 -11.38 5.52 -43.90
CA PRO A 111 -10.06 5.73 -43.32
C PRO A 111 -9.93 5.07 -41.95
N GLU A 112 -8.82 4.37 -41.76
CA GLU A 112 -8.56 3.54 -40.57
C GLU A 112 -7.71 4.26 -39.52
N LEU A 113 -8.25 4.44 -38.32
CA LEU A 113 -7.56 4.97 -37.15
C LEU A 113 -6.92 3.80 -36.41
N ARG A 114 -5.61 3.62 -36.60
CA ARG A 114 -4.85 2.57 -35.94
C ARG A 114 -4.35 3.04 -34.57
N ILE A 115 -4.74 2.32 -33.52
CA ILE A 115 -4.35 2.60 -32.13
C ILE A 115 -3.42 1.47 -31.65
N PRO A 116 -2.14 1.77 -31.36
CA PRO A 116 -1.24 0.79 -30.77
C PRO A 116 -1.62 0.58 -29.30
N LEU A 117 -1.69 -0.68 -28.88
CA LEU A 117 -1.87 -1.10 -27.50
C LEU A 117 -0.70 -1.96 -27.04
N GLY A 118 -0.49 -2.01 -25.72
CA GLY A 118 0.56 -2.83 -25.12
C GLY A 118 0.20 -4.33 -25.08
N SER A 119 -1.09 -4.64 -25.05
CA SER A 119 -1.61 -6.02 -25.06
C SER A 119 -3.07 -6.05 -25.50
N GLU A 120 -3.59 -7.25 -25.81
CA GLU A 120 -5.01 -7.48 -26.09
C GLU A 120 -5.91 -7.14 -24.88
N GLU A 121 -5.40 -7.31 -23.66
CA GLU A 121 -6.14 -7.04 -22.41
C GLU A 121 -6.51 -5.55 -22.26
N GLU A 122 -5.83 -4.65 -22.98
CA GLU A 122 -6.10 -3.21 -22.93
C GLU A 122 -7.27 -2.77 -23.81
N VAL A 123 -7.73 -3.63 -24.73
CA VAL A 123 -8.79 -3.29 -25.69
C VAL A 123 -10.10 -2.86 -25.00
N PRO A 124 -10.62 -3.56 -23.97
CA PRO A 124 -11.85 -3.14 -23.28
C PRO A 124 -11.73 -1.74 -22.66
N SER A 125 -10.58 -1.44 -22.05
CA SER A 125 -10.32 -0.16 -21.38
C SER A 125 -10.14 0.98 -22.39
N ALA A 126 -9.49 0.72 -23.53
CA ALA A 126 -9.39 1.67 -24.63
C ALA A 126 -10.77 1.93 -25.28
N LEU A 127 -11.57 0.88 -25.50
CA LEU A 127 -12.94 1.01 -25.99
C LEU A 127 -13.81 1.82 -25.04
N ALA A 128 -13.72 1.58 -23.73
CA ALA A 128 -14.47 2.33 -22.73
C ALA A 128 -14.04 3.81 -22.69
N ALA A 129 -12.75 4.12 -22.84
CA ALA A 129 -12.26 5.49 -22.97
C ALA A 129 -12.80 6.18 -24.24
N ILE A 130 -12.82 5.49 -25.39
CA ILE A 130 -13.42 6.02 -26.62
C ILE A 130 -14.94 6.18 -26.46
N LYS A 131 -15.62 5.23 -25.79
CA LYS A 131 -17.05 5.31 -25.50
C LYS A 131 -17.39 6.55 -24.66
N PHE A 132 -16.51 6.92 -23.73
CA PHE A 132 -16.66 8.16 -22.96
C PHE A 132 -16.73 9.40 -23.87
N SER A 133 -16.00 9.45 -24.99
CA SER A 133 -16.10 10.56 -25.97
C SER A 133 -17.52 10.70 -26.56
N TYR A 134 -18.32 9.64 -26.55
CA TYR A 134 -19.70 9.63 -27.02
C TYR A 134 -20.73 9.85 -25.91
N THR A 135 -20.48 9.32 -24.71
CA THR A 135 -21.46 9.27 -23.62
C THR A 135 -21.21 10.27 -22.50
N GLY A 136 -19.95 10.68 -22.30
CA GLY A 136 -19.51 11.44 -21.13
C GLY A 136 -19.61 10.66 -19.82
N GLN A 137 -19.71 9.33 -19.87
CA GLN A 137 -19.93 8.47 -18.70
C GLN A 137 -18.93 7.31 -18.66
N ILE A 138 -18.47 6.98 -17.46
CA ILE A 138 -17.66 5.79 -17.17
C ILE A 138 -18.60 4.69 -16.65
N GLU A 139 -18.63 3.55 -17.33
CA GLU A 139 -19.51 2.41 -17.01
C GLU A 139 -18.80 1.30 -16.22
N GLN A 140 -17.54 1.51 -15.83
CA GLN A 140 -16.79 0.53 -15.04
C GLN A 140 -17.19 0.64 -13.56
N ASP A 141 -17.52 -0.52 -12.98
CA ASP A 141 -17.97 -0.61 -11.59
C ASP A 141 -16.84 -0.99 -10.63
N ASP A 142 -15.73 -1.55 -11.12
CA ASP A 142 -14.59 -1.96 -10.32
C ASP A 142 -13.40 -0.98 -10.42
N ILE A 143 -12.62 -0.88 -9.34
CA ILE A 143 -11.52 0.08 -9.21
C ILE A 143 -10.44 -0.14 -10.29
N ARG A 144 -10.14 -1.40 -10.61
CA ARG A 144 -9.10 -1.74 -11.59
C ARG A 144 -9.52 -1.27 -12.98
N GLY A 145 -10.74 -1.60 -13.40
CA GLY A 145 -11.32 -1.18 -14.67
C GLY A 145 -11.33 0.34 -14.81
N VAL A 146 -11.72 1.08 -13.77
CA VAL A 146 -11.68 2.55 -13.79
C VAL A 146 -10.26 3.08 -13.95
N LEU A 147 -9.26 2.52 -13.25
CA LEU A 147 -7.85 2.91 -13.40
C LEU A 147 -7.28 2.58 -14.79
N GLU A 148 -7.65 1.44 -15.37
CA GLU A 148 -7.24 1.07 -16.72
C GLU A 148 -7.84 2.02 -17.78
N VAL A 149 -9.13 2.38 -17.64
CA VAL A 149 -9.78 3.38 -18.50
C VAL A 149 -9.10 4.73 -18.35
N ARG A 150 -8.80 5.16 -17.12
CA ARG A 150 -8.06 6.41 -16.87
C ARG A 150 -6.72 6.43 -17.58
N ARG A 151 -5.94 5.34 -17.48
CA ARG A 151 -4.63 5.19 -18.14
C ARG A 151 -4.76 5.25 -19.66
N GLN A 152 -5.73 4.54 -20.23
CA GLN A 152 -5.97 4.56 -21.68
C GLN A 152 -6.47 5.94 -22.15
N ALA A 153 -7.32 6.61 -21.38
CA ALA A 153 -7.77 7.96 -21.67
C ALA A 153 -6.62 8.97 -21.69
N ALA A 154 -5.67 8.88 -20.75
CA ALA A 154 -4.47 9.71 -20.76
C ALA A 154 -3.59 9.44 -22.00
N TYR A 155 -3.38 8.17 -22.36
CA TYR A 155 -2.65 7.78 -23.56
C TYR A 155 -3.32 8.31 -24.84
N LEU A 156 -4.64 8.19 -24.93
CA LEU A 156 -5.44 8.67 -26.06
C LEU A 156 -5.72 10.19 -26.01
N GLN A 157 -5.28 10.89 -24.95
CA GLN A 157 -5.55 12.30 -24.70
C GLN A 157 -7.04 12.64 -24.83
N ILE A 158 -7.91 11.86 -24.19
CA ILE A 158 -9.36 12.09 -24.19
C ILE A 158 -9.72 13.08 -23.09
N ASP A 159 -10.17 14.27 -23.49
CA ASP A 159 -10.43 15.37 -22.59
C ASP A 159 -11.53 15.05 -21.58
N GLY A 160 -11.26 15.36 -20.30
CA GLY A 160 -12.19 15.18 -19.19
C GLY A 160 -12.42 13.73 -18.73
N CYS A 161 -11.95 12.72 -19.48
CA CYS A 161 -12.17 11.31 -19.13
C CYS A 161 -11.40 10.91 -17.86
N ALA A 162 -10.15 11.37 -17.71
CA ALA A 162 -9.36 11.11 -16.49
C ALA A 162 -10.04 11.71 -15.23
N ALA A 163 -10.52 12.95 -15.32
CA ALA A 163 -11.25 13.60 -14.22
C ALA A 163 -12.55 12.86 -13.87
N ALA A 164 -13.29 12.36 -14.87
CA ALA A 164 -14.48 11.55 -14.63
C ALA A 164 -14.14 10.21 -13.96
N CYS A 165 -13.05 9.56 -14.33
CA CYS A 165 -12.55 8.37 -13.65
C CYS A 165 -12.19 8.68 -12.18
N ASP A 166 -11.52 9.81 -11.94
CA ASP A 166 -11.14 10.25 -10.59
C ASP A 166 -12.36 10.53 -9.70
N GLU A 167 -13.43 11.09 -10.26
CA GLU A 167 -14.71 11.27 -9.54
C GLU A 167 -15.38 9.94 -9.19
N VAL A 168 -15.34 8.95 -10.10
CA VAL A 168 -15.86 7.60 -9.83
C VAL A 168 -15.06 6.92 -8.72
N LEU A 169 -13.73 6.96 -8.80
CA LEU A 169 -12.85 6.41 -7.76
C LEU A 169 -13.08 7.07 -6.41
N GLN A 170 -13.22 8.40 -6.38
CA GLN A 170 -13.51 9.12 -5.14
C GLN A 170 -14.85 8.69 -4.52
N LYS A 171 -15.91 8.61 -5.32
CA LYS A 171 -17.22 8.14 -4.85
C LYS A 171 -17.18 6.71 -4.32
N GLN A 172 -16.48 5.81 -5.02
CA GLN A 172 -16.32 4.42 -4.57
C GLN A 172 -15.58 4.37 -3.22
N LEU A 173 -14.50 5.12 -3.06
CA LEU A 173 -13.72 5.18 -1.82
C LEU A 173 -14.49 5.83 -0.66
N GLU A 174 -15.29 6.88 -0.91
CA GLU A 174 -16.13 7.55 0.10
C GLU A 174 -17.30 6.67 0.56
N SER A 175 -17.92 5.92 -0.36
CA SER A 175 -19.06 5.05 -0.05
C SER A 175 -18.73 3.93 0.95
N SER A 176 -17.44 3.68 1.20
CA SER A 176 -16.98 2.70 2.19
C SER A 176 -17.20 3.13 3.64
N ASP A 177 -17.42 4.42 3.93
CA ASP A 177 -17.48 4.94 5.31
C ASP A 177 -18.90 4.98 5.91
N ASP A 178 -19.93 5.15 5.09
CA ASP A 178 -21.30 5.48 5.56
C ASP A 178 -22.00 4.38 6.36
N VAL A 179 -21.54 3.12 6.28
CA VAL A 179 -22.16 1.99 6.99
C VAL A 179 -21.61 1.83 8.42
N ALA A 180 -20.49 2.48 8.77
CA ALA A 180 -19.87 2.32 10.09
C ALA A 180 -20.52 3.15 11.21
N SER A 181 -21.40 4.11 10.87
CA SER A 181 -22.00 5.05 11.85
C SER A 181 -23.40 4.67 12.33
N SER A 182 -23.98 3.56 11.88
CA SER A 182 -25.38 3.18 12.15
C SER A 182 -25.56 1.87 12.94
N SER A 183 -24.71 1.60 13.94
CA SER A 183 -24.94 0.46 14.86
C SER A 183 -24.68 0.81 16.32
N GLY A 184 -25.66 1.49 16.91
CA GLY A 184 -25.89 1.46 18.34
C GLY A 184 -26.55 0.14 18.76
N ALA A 185 -25.96 -0.48 19.79
CA ALA A 185 -26.55 -1.45 20.71
C ALA A 185 -27.06 -2.80 20.16
N GLY A 186 -26.20 -3.82 20.30
CA GLY A 186 -26.61 -5.12 20.83
C GLY A 186 -26.71 -6.28 19.84
N GLY A 187 -25.91 -7.31 20.09
CA GLY A 187 -26.21 -8.68 19.68
C GLY A 187 -25.27 -9.28 18.66
N ASP A 188 -24.52 -10.29 19.11
CA ASP A 188 -23.75 -11.25 18.34
C ASP A 188 -24.38 -11.64 16.99
N ALA A 189 -23.74 -11.26 15.89
CA ALA A 189 -23.77 -11.98 14.63
C ALA A 189 -22.55 -11.56 13.79
N TYR A 190 -21.57 -12.47 13.71
CA TYR A 190 -20.40 -12.38 12.85
C TYR A 190 -20.85 -12.62 11.40
N SER A 191 -21.53 -11.64 10.79
CA SER A 191 -22.03 -11.71 9.41
C SER A 191 -21.39 -10.60 8.58
N ASP A 192 -20.41 -11.01 7.78
CA ASP A 192 -20.25 -10.63 6.37
C ASP A 192 -20.38 -9.13 5.98
N SER A 193 -19.75 -8.24 6.75
CA SER A 193 -19.48 -6.85 6.36
C SER A 193 -18.05 -6.65 5.83
N GLY A 194 -17.42 -7.75 5.38
CA GLY A 194 -16.02 -7.77 4.94
C GLY A 194 -15.77 -7.21 3.54
N GLU A 195 -16.82 -7.08 2.70
CA GLU A 195 -16.66 -6.69 1.29
C GLU A 195 -16.36 -5.19 1.11
N GLN A 196 -16.98 -4.29 1.89
CA GLN A 196 -16.85 -2.84 1.67
C GLN A 196 -15.47 -2.28 2.07
N ARG A 197 -14.84 -2.82 3.12
CA ARG A 197 -13.48 -2.40 3.53
C ARG A 197 -12.36 -2.95 2.63
N GLY A 198 -12.71 -3.78 1.65
CA GLY A 198 -11.80 -4.29 0.63
C GLY A 198 -11.40 -3.24 -0.40
N LEU A 199 -12.25 -2.25 -0.69
CA LEU A 199 -12.05 -1.31 -1.80
C LEU A 199 -10.73 -0.53 -1.72
N VAL A 200 -10.36 -0.01 -0.55
CA VAL A 200 -9.08 0.70 -0.41
C VAL A 200 -7.88 -0.24 -0.58
N LEU A 201 -8.01 -1.50 -0.16
CA LEU A 201 -6.96 -2.50 -0.35
C LEU A 201 -6.85 -2.89 -1.83
N ASP A 202 -7.98 -3.01 -2.53
CA ASP A 202 -8.05 -3.31 -3.97
C ASP A 202 -7.48 -2.15 -4.81
N PHE A 203 -7.73 -0.90 -4.39
CA PHE A 203 -7.12 0.28 -4.99
C PHE A 203 -5.59 0.22 -4.94
N TYR A 204 -5.02 -0.03 -3.75
CA TYR A 204 -3.57 -0.14 -3.62
C TYR A 204 -3.01 -1.40 -4.30
N ALA A 205 -3.77 -2.50 -4.38
CA ALA A 205 -3.36 -3.68 -5.15
C ALA A 205 -3.17 -3.39 -6.65
N CYS A 206 -3.75 -2.29 -7.14
CA CYS A 206 -3.60 -1.79 -8.50
C CYS A 206 -2.48 -0.75 -8.66
N GLU A 207 -1.46 -0.71 -7.78
CA GLU A 207 -0.39 0.31 -7.81
C GLU A 207 0.33 0.44 -9.17
N ALA A 208 0.41 -0.64 -9.94
CA ALA A 208 1.02 -0.64 -11.28
C ALA A 208 0.25 0.21 -12.32
N LEU A 209 -1.01 0.57 -12.00
CA LEU A 209 -1.86 1.41 -12.84
C LEU A 209 -1.89 2.87 -12.36
N PHE A 210 -1.20 3.21 -11.27
CA PHE A 210 -1.16 4.58 -10.78
C PHE A 210 -0.38 5.48 -11.75
N CYS A 211 -0.89 6.69 -11.96
CA CYS A 211 -0.22 7.70 -12.76
C CYS A 211 0.88 8.40 -11.94
N ASP A 212 1.93 8.88 -12.63
CA ASP A 212 2.90 9.76 -12.00
C ASP A 212 2.22 11.09 -11.65
N VAL A 213 2.21 11.43 -10.36
CA VAL A 213 1.59 12.63 -9.83
C VAL A 213 2.25 13.91 -10.37
N LEU A 214 3.51 13.84 -10.79
CA LEU A 214 4.19 14.97 -11.43
C LEU A 214 3.67 15.23 -12.84
N GLU A 215 3.27 14.19 -13.56
CA GLU A 215 2.70 14.30 -14.90
C GLU A 215 1.20 14.65 -14.83
N ASP A 216 0.49 14.09 -13.85
CA ASP A 216 -0.93 14.31 -13.65
C ASP A 216 -1.29 14.64 -12.18
N PRO A 217 -1.22 15.93 -11.81
CA PRO A 217 -1.52 16.38 -10.46
C PRO A 217 -2.98 16.12 -10.02
N SER A 218 -3.91 15.89 -10.96
CA SER A 218 -5.32 15.68 -10.63
C SER A 218 -5.54 14.40 -9.81
N PHE A 219 -4.70 13.38 -10.02
CA PHE A 219 -4.77 12.11 -9.31
C PHE A 219 -4.41 12.23 -7.81
N THR A 220 -3.76 13.32 -7.40
CA THR A 220 -3.38 13.60 -6.00
C THR A 220 -4.59 13.55 -5.06
N ALA A 221 -5.74 14.03 -5.50
CA ALA A 221 -6.96 14.03 -4.69
C ALA A 221 -7.42 12.59 -4.37
N VAL A 222 -7.41 11.71 -5.37
CA VAL A 222 -7.74 10.28 -5.22
C VAL A 222 -6.77 9.60 -4.27
N LEU A 223 -5.46 9.83 -4.43
CA LEU A 223 -4.43 9.24 -3.56
C LEU A 223 -4.55 9.72 -2.11
N ASN A 224 -4.84 11.01 -1.88
CA ASN A 224 -5.05 11.55 -0.54
C ASN A 224 -6.29 10.96 0.13
N LEU A 225 -7.39 10.82 -0.62
CA LEU A 225 -8.60 10.18 -0.13
C LEU A 225 -8.35 8.69 0.20
N ALA A 226 -7.71 7.95 -0.71
CA ALA A 226 -7.34 6.56 -0.50
C ALA A 226 -6.41 6.39 0.72
N LYS A 227 -5.45 7.29 0.92
CA LYS A 227 -4.60 7.33 2.12
C LYS A 227 -5.43 7.53 3.38
N GLY A 228 -6.40 8.44 3.37
CA GLY A 228 -7.35 8.65 4.46
C GLY A 228 -8.12 7.38 4.81
N GLN A 229 -8.73 6.74 3.79
CA GLN A 229 -9.46 5.48 3.94
C GLN A 229 -8.57 4.34 4.48
N LEU A 230 -7.33 4.24 4.00
CA LEU A 230 -6.37 3.25 4.46
C LEU A 230 -6.04 3.44 5.95
N VAL A 231 -5.83 4.69 6.37
CA VAL A 231 -5.60 5.04 7.76
C VAL A 231 -6.83 4.75 8.62
N THR A 232 -8.04 5.01 8.14
CA THR A 232 -9.30 4.67 8.83
C THR A 232 -9.46 3.15 9.00
N HIS A 233 -9.09 2.37 7.99
CA HIS A 233 -9.16 0.91 8.02
C HIS A 233 -8.23 0.29 9.07
N PHE A 234 -6.95 0.68 9.07
CA PHE A 234 -5.95 0.15 10.01
C PHE A 234 -5.99 0.83 11.39
N ARG A 235 -6.42 2.11 11.44
CA ARG A 235 -6.52 3.03 12.58
C ARG A 235 -5.19 3.41 13.23
N ASP A 236 -4.49 2.40 13.73
CA ASP A 236 -3.27 2.55 14.50
C ASP A 236 -2.41 1.27 14.49
N ALA A 237 -1.15 1.42 14.91
CA ALA A 237 -0.16 0.35 14.92
C ALA A 237 -0.53 -0.78 15.90
N LEU A 238 -1.12 -0.46 17.06
CA LEU A 238 -1.47 -1.47 18.06
C LEU A 238 -2.62 -2.33 17.58
N ASN A 239 -3.69 -1.74 17.05
CA ASN A 239 -4.83 -2.43 16.49
C ASN A 239 -4.40 -3.33 15.33
N THR A 240 -3.54 -2.81 14.45
CA THR A 240 -2.99 -3.58 13.31
C THR A 240 -2.17 -4.77 13.77
N LEU A 241 -1.25 -4.57 14.72
CA LEU A 241 -0.43 -5.66 15.25
C LEU A 241 -1.25 -6.66 16.04
N ASN A 242 -2.19 -6.23 16.88
CA ASN A 242 -2.94 -7.12 17.77
C ASN A 242 -4.19 -7.74 17.13
N THR A 243 -4.50 -7.44 15.87
CA THR A 243 -5.62 -8.07 15.16
C THR A 243 -5.08 -8.98 14.06
N PRO A 244 -5.22 -10.33 14.14
CA PRO A 244 -4.62 -11.25 13.18
C PRO A 244 -5.00 -10.98 11.71
N SER A 245 -6.27 -10.65 11.46
CA SER A 245 -6.75 -10.34 10.10
C SER A 245 -6.11 -9.06 9.56
N LEU A 246 -6.01 -7.99 10.35
CA LEU A 246 -5.34 -6.75 9.93
C LEU A 246 -3.84 -6.96 9.73
N ARG A 247 -3.18 -7.74 10.62
CA ARG A 247 -1.77 -8.10 10.45
C ARG A 247 -1.54 -8.85 9.13
N GLN A 248 -2.42 -9.78 8.78
CA GLN A 248 -2.35 -10.51 7.51
C GLN A 248 -2.61 -9.59 6.31
N GLN A 249 -3.56 -8.67 6.40
CA GLN A 249 -3.83 -7.68 5.35
C GLN A 249 -2.64 -6.73 5.16
N LEU A 250 -2.06 -6.22 6.24
CA LEU A 250 -0.83 -5.41 6.23
C LEU A 250 0.27 -6.14 5.45
N GLN A 251 0.52 -7.41 5.73
CA GLN A 251 1.57 -8.20 5.05
C GLN A 251 1.33 -8.38 3.55
N LYS A 252 0.09 -8.25 3.08
CA LYS A 252 -0.27 -8.30 1.65
C LYS A 252 -0.21 -6.94 0.98
N LEU A 253 -0.13 -5.84 1.74
CA LEU A 253 -0.07 -4.50 1.16
C LEU A 253 1.18 -4.34 0.32
N PRO A 254 1.07 -3.67 -0.85
CA PRO A 254 2.23 -3.23 -1.59
C PRO A 254 2.97 -2.10 -0.87
N ALA A 255 4.21 -1.85 -1.28
CA ALA A 255 5.08 -0.88 -0.62
C ALA A 255 4.50 0.53 -0.62
N VAL A 256 3.84 0.96 -1.70
CA VAL A 256 3.24 2.31 -1.81
C VAL A 256 2.15 2.51 -0.76
N ALA A 257 1.36 1.47 -0.45
CA ALA A 257 0.33 1.55 0.58
C ALA A 257 0.93 1.64 1.99
N VAL A 258 1.97 0.86 2.27
CA VAL A 258 2.70 0.94 3.55
C VAL A 258 3.35 2.32 3.70
N GLU A 259 3.92 2.86 2.62
CA GLU A 259 4.46 4.22 2.61
C GLU A 259 3.37 5.26 2.92
N ALA A 260 2.20 5.17 2.29
CA ALA A 260 1.07 6.06 2.56
C ALA A 260 0.61 5.98 4.03
N LEU A 261 0.54 4.77 4.60
CA LEU A 261 0.19 4.57 6.01
C LEU A 261 1.22 5.22 6.96
N LEU A 262 2.52 4.96 6.73
CA LEU A 262 3.61 5.51 7.53
C LEU A 262 3.80 7.01 7.33
N ASP A 263 3.40 7.56 6.19
CA ASP A 263 3.46 8.99 5.91
C ASP A 263 2.27 9.77 6.54
N SER A 264 1.23 9.07 6.99
CA SER A 264 0.09 9.73 7.65
C SER A 264 0.41 10.12 9.10
N GLY A 265 0.13 11.38 9.46
CA GLY A 265 0.16 11.84 10.84
C GLY A 265 -0.99 11.31 11.69
N ASP A 266 -2.10 10.93 11.05
CA ASP A 266 -3.31 10.44 11.70
C ASP A 266 -3.24 8.94 12.01
N PHE A 267 -2.29 8.21 11.43
CA PHE A 267 -2.06 6.82 11.80
C PHE A 267 -1.53 6.75 13.24
N GLY A 268 -2.35 6.22 14.14
CA GLY A 268 -2.09 6.26 15.57
C GLY A 268 -0.99 5.28 16.00
N THR A 269 -0.37 5.54 17.13
CA THR A 269 0.56 4.59 17.76
C THR A 269 0.69 4.85 19.25
N ASP A 270 1.10 3.83 20.01
CA ASP A 270 1.51 3.99 21.41
C ASP A 270 2.94 4.48 21.56
N SER A 271 3.80 4.07 20.62
CA SER A 271 5.16 4.57 20.44
C SER A 271 5.65 4.25 19.03
N GLU A 272 6.61 5.02 18.52
CA GLU A 272 7.22 4.73 17.21
C GLU A 272 7.94 3.38 17.16
N SER A 273 8.24 2.78 18.33
CA SER A 273 8.74 1.41 18.42
C SER A 273 7.75 0.39 17.86
N SER A 274 6.45 0.61 18.06
CA SER A 274 5.38 -0.24 17.50
C SER A 274 5.21 -0.03 15.99
N VAL A 275 5.44 1.19 15.50
CA VAL A 275 5.47 1.46 14.05
C VAL A 275 6.67 0.76 13.40
N LEU A 276 7.85 0.81 14.02
CA LEU A 276 9.02 0.08 13.53
C LEU A 276 8.79 -1.44 13.55
N LEU A 277 8.13 -1.97 14.58
CA LEU A 277 7.72 -3.38 14.63
C LEU A 277 6.73 -3.73 13.52
N MET A 278 5.76 -2.87 13.26
CA MET A 278 4.82 -3.06 12.15
C MET A 278 5.54 -3.15 10.80
N LEU A 279 6.52 -2.26 10.57
CA LEU A 279 7.37 -2.32 9.38
C LEU A 279 8.23 -3.59 9.35
N ALA A 280 8.80 -4.01 10.48
CA ALA A 280 9.57 -5.26 10.57
C ALA A 280 8.70 -6.49 10.22
N ALA A 281 7.46 -6.54 10.72
CA ALA A 281 6.52 -7.61 10.43
C ALA A 281 6.13 -7.67 8.95
N TRP A 282 6.06 -6.51 8.28
CA TRP A 282 5.88 -6.44 6.84
C TRP A 282 7.13 -6.91 6.07
N MET A 283 8.32 -6.46 6.48
CA MET A 283 9.60 -6.82 5.87
C MET A 283 9.90 -8.32 5.98
N GLN A 284 9.48 -8.97 7.07
CA GLN A 284 9.60 -10.42 7.26
C GLN A 284 9.01 -11.21 6.08
N VAL A 285 7.94 -10.69 5.45
CA VAL A 285 7.27 -11.33 4.31
C VAL A 285 7.72 -10.75 2.97
N ASN A 286 8.01 -9.44 2.92
CA ASN A 286 8.19 -8.71 1.66
C ASN A 286 9.63 -8.31 1.33
N HIS A 287 10.62 -8.66 2.16
CA HIS A 287 12.03 -8.34 1.89
C HIS A 287 12.48 -8.82 0.51
N GLY A 288 12.19 -10.08 0.14
CA GLY A 288 12.58 -10.65 -1.15
C GLY A 288 11.83 -10.11 -2.37
N LYS A 289 10.75 -9.36 -2.16
CA LYS A 289 9.92 -8.76 -3.22
C LYS A 289 10.20 -7.26 -3.40
N THR A 290 11.01 -6.67 -2.53
CA THR A 290 11.35 -5.25 -2.57
C THR A 290 12.80 -5.05 -2.95
N ASP A 291 13.09 -3.90 -3.56
CA ASP A 291 14.47 -3.45 -3.78
C ASP A 291 15.00 -2.65 -2.58
N GLU A 292 16.32 -2.39 -2.58
CA GLU A 292 16.97 -1.61 -1.52
C GLU A 292 16.43 -0.18 -1.44
N ALA A 293 16.10 0.43 -2.59
CA ALA A 293 15.58 1.79 -2.66
C ALA A 293 14.23 1.91 -1.94
N THR A 294 13.31 0.97 -2.18
CA THR A 294 12.00 0.91 -1.53
C THR A 294 12.13 0.65 -0.04
N ARG A 295 12.99 -0.29 0.37
CA ARG A 295 13.27 -0.52 1.80
C ARG A 295 13.81 0.74 2.48
N LYS A 296 14.73 1.46 1.82
CA LYS A 296 15.25 2.73 2.30
C LYS A 296 14.12 3.75 2.45
N ARG A 297 13.29 3.98 1.41
CA ARG A 297 12.16 4.91 1.48
C ARG A 297 11.23 4.62 2.66
N LEU A 298 10.84 3.36 2.85
CA LEU A 298 9.97 2.95 3.97
C LEU A 298 10.62 3.21 5.34
N CYS A 299 11.91 2.87 5.51
CA CYS A 299 12.62 3.15 6.76
C CYS A 299 12.68 4.65 7.07
N ARG A 300 12.77 5.50 6.02
CA ARG A 300 12.82 6.96 6.16
C ARG A 300 11.49 7.58 6.58
N LYS A 301 10.38 6.82 6.55
CA LYS A 301 9.07 7.25 7.03
C LYS A 301 8.86 7.02 8.54
N VAL A 302 9.70 6.20 9.19
CA VAL A 302 9.63 5.98 10.64
C VAL A 302 10.32 7.12 11.37
N ARG A 303 9.69 7.67 12.43
CA ARG A 303 10.27 8.76 13.23
C ARG A 303 11.25 8.19 14.25
N MET A 304 12.44 7.80 13.79
CA MET A 304 13.42 7.06 14.59
C MET A 304 13.84 7.80 15.87
N VAL A 305 13.87 9.14 15.87
CA VAL A 305 14.15 9.95 17.06
C VAL A 305 13.11 9.77 18.17
N GLN A 306 11.89 9.37 17.83
CA GLN A 306 10.77 9.13 18.76
C GLN A 306 10.67 7.67 19.22
N LEU A 307 11.66 6.83 18.88
CA LEU A 307 11.73 5.46 19.39
C LEU A 307 11.92 5.46 20.91
N SER A 308 11.41 4.41 21.57
CA SER A 308 11.61 4.24 23.01
C SER A 308 13.09 4.07 23.36
N ARG A 309 13.46 4.36 24.61
CA ARG A 309 14.85 4.21 25.09
C ARG A 309 15.44 2.81 24.86
N PRO A 310 14.73 1.68 25.10
CA PRO A 310 15.25 0.36 24.78
C PRO A 310 15.52 0.19 23.28
N TYR A 311 14.71 0.81 22.43
CA TYR A 311 14.91 0.76 20.99
C TYR A 311 16.12 1.56 20.54
N LEU A 312 16.26 2.81 21.00
CA LEU A 312 17.41 3.66 20.70
C LEU A 312 18.74 3.08 21.20
N SER A 313 18.74 2.45 22.38
CA SER A 313 19.97 1.95 22.99
C SER A 313 20.38 0.54 22.53
N PHE A 314 19.43 -0.24 21.99
CA PHE A 314 19.68 -1.66 21.71
C PHE A 314 19.16 -2.10 20.34
N VAL A 315 17.86 -1.96 20.07
CA VAL A 315 17.24 -2.49 18.84
C VAL A 315 17.80 -1.80 17.60
N LEU A 316 17.83 -0.47 17.59
CA LEU A 316 18.30 0.31 16.45
C LEU A 316 19.79 0.07 16.15
N PRO A 317 20.72 0.08 17.13
CA PRO A 317 22.11 -0.32 16.89
C PRO A 317 22.27 -1.73 16.32
N ALA A 318 21.48 -2.71 16.81
CA ALA A 318 21.54 -4.07 16.29
C ALA A 318 21.08 -4.15 14.82
N LEU A 319 19.96 -3.48 14.49
CA LEU A 319 19.47 -3.38 13.11
C LEU A 319 20.48 -2.67 12.19
N ALA A 320 21.15 -1.63 12.68
CA ALA A 320 22.15 -0.90 11.91
C ALA A 320 23.39 -1.76 11.61
N LEU A 321 23.83 -2.58 12.57
CA LEU A 321 24.90 -3.55 12.36
C LEU A 321 24.50 -4.68 11.41
N ASP A 322 23.25 -5.14 11.48
CA ASP A 322 22.71 -6.14 10.55
C ASP A 322 22.70 -5.58 9.11
N TYR A 323 22.30 -4.31 8.93
CA TYR A 323 22.34 -3.61 7.65
C TYR A 323 23.76 -3.44 7.09
N GLU A 324 24.72 -3.05 7.92
CA GLU A 324 26.14 -2.92 7.51
C GLU A 324 26.74 -4.28 7.11
N THR A 325 26.38 -5.35 7.82
CA THR A 325 26.90 -6.70 7.55
C THR A 325 26.31 -7.32 6.29
N GLY A 326 25.06 -7.01 5.93
CA GLY A 326 24.42 -7.63 4.78
C GLY A 326 23.11 -6.98 4.34
N LYS A 327 23.19 -5.91 3.56
CA LYS A 327 22.04 -5.20 2.96
C LYS A 327 21.10 -6.05 2.09
N GLN A 328 21.62 -7.17 1.58
CA GLN A 328 20.87 -8.13 0.76
C GLN A 328 20.29 -9.29 1.58
N LEU A 329 20.71 -9.41 2.84
CA LEU A 329 20.18 -10.42 3.74
C LEU A 329 18.88 -9.92 4.37
N PRO A 330 17.90 -10.80 4.63
CA PRO A 330 16.65 -10.40 5.29
C PRO A 330 16.84 -9.66 6.62
N ALA A 331 17.93 -9.92 7.35
CA ALA A 331 18.25 -9.21 8.58
C ALA A 331 18.68 -7.74 8.35
N GLY A 332 19.30 -7.43 7.21
CA GLY A 332 19.78 -6.10 6.84
C GLY A 332 18.75 -5.26 6.11
N TRP A 333 17.48 -5.30 6.53
CA TRP A 333 16.39 -4.57 5.87
C TRP A 333 16.32 -3.08 6.27
N CYS A 334 16.77 -2.74 7.49
CA CYS A 334 16.65 -1.40 8.06
C CYS A 334 17.78 -0.50 7.57
N ALA A 335 17.49 0.41 6.64
CA ALA A 335 18.49 1.23 5.95
C ALA A 335 19.04 2.39 6.80
N VAL A 336 19.72 2.04 7.90
CA VAL A 336 20.35 2.95 8.88
C VAL A 336 21.77 2.45 9.14
N SER A 337 22.77 3.34 9.02
CA SER A 337 24.16 2.98 9.34
C SER A 337 24.41 3.01 10.86
N PRO A 338 25.44 2.32 11.38
CA PRO A 338 25.76 2.39 12.81
C PRO A 338 26.06 3.81 13.31
N LEU A 339 26.73 4.63 12.50
CA LEU A 339 27.00 6.05 12.82
C LEU A 339 25.72 6.87 12.85
N GLU A 340 24.81 6.64 11.90
CA GLU A 340 23.51 7.29 11.87
C GLU A 340 22.64 6.88 13.07
N ALA A 341 22.63 5.59 13.44
CA ALA A 341 21.94 5.10 14.63
C ALA A 341 22.48 5.75 15.91
N ALA A 342 23.80 5.89 16.04
CA ALA A 342 24.42 6.58 17.17
C ALA A 342 24.03 8.07 17.20
N PHE A 343 24.00 8.73 16.03
CA PHE A 343 23.54 10.12 15.91
C PHE A 343 22.06 10.28 16.29
N ILE A 344 21.18 9.41 15.80
CA ILE A 344 19.74 9.40 16.14
C ILE A 344 19.57 9.27 17.66
N SER A 345 20.27 8.32 18.29
CA SER A 345 20.18 8.12 19.74
C SER A 345 20.71 9.31 20.53
N HIS A 346 21.79 9.95 20.07
CA HIS A 346 22.30 11.17 20.67
C HIS A 346 21.26 12.30 20.54
N PHE A 347 20.77 12.54 19.33
CA PHE A 347 19.80 13.58 19.02
C PHE A 347 18.50 13.43 19.84
N ALA A 348 17.98 12.21 19.96
CA ALA A 348 16.79 11.91 20.76
C ALA A 348 16.97 12.18 22.26
N SER A 349 18.20 12.08 22.78
CA SER A 349 18.53 12.35 24.18
C SER A 349 18.96 13.79 24.47
N SER A 350 19.23 14.58 23.42
CA SER A 350 19.66 15.96 23.51
C SER A 350 18.54 16.90 23.92
N SER A 351 18.89 18.02 24.54
CA SER A 351 17.96 19.13 24.81
C SER A 351 17.48 19.80 23.51
N ASP A 352 16.35 20.52 23.55
CA ASP A 352 15.80 21.22 22.38
C ASP A 352 16.81 22.18 21.71
N GLU A 353 17.62 22.88 22.50
CA GLU A 353 18.64 23.79 21.99
C GLU A 353 19.81 23.07 21.32
N GLU A 354 20.22 21.93 21.89
CA GLU A 354 21.22 21.06 21.26
C GLU A 354 20.66 20.43 19.98
N GLN A 355 19.41 19.97 19.98
CA GLN A 355 18.75 19.44 18.78
C GLN A 355 18.70 20.48 17.66
N LYS A 356 18.33 21.74 17.95
CA LYS A 356 18.37 22.82 16.96
C LYS A 356 19.76 23.04 16.39
N ARG A 357 20.80 23.02 17.25
CA ARG A 357 22.21 23.16 16.83
C ARG A 357 22.68 22.00 15.96
N LEU A 358 22.40 20.77 16.38
CA LEU A 358 22.71 19.55 15.64
C LEU A 358 22.00 19.55 14.28
N LEU A 359 20.73 19.96 14.24
CA LEU A 359 19.96 20.05 13.01
C LEU A 359 20.56 21.07 12.04
N GLY A 360 20.96 22.26 12.53
CA GLY A 360 21.65 23.26 11.72
C GLY A 360 22.98 22.76 11.15
N ALA A 361 23.79 22.11 11.99
CA ALA A 361 25.08 21.54 11.58
C ALA A 361 24.92 20.40 10.57
N ALA A 362 23.98 19.47 10.82
CA ALA A 362 23.70 18.35 9.94
C ALA A 362 23.17 18.81 8.57
N LYS A 363 22.25 19.79 8.55
CA LYS A 363 21.75 20.39 7.30
C LYS A 363 22.86 21.06 6.49
N SER A 364 23.77 21.76 7.17
CA SER A 364 24.88 22.47 6.51
C SER A 364 25.93 21.53 5.92
N SER A 365 26.13 20.37 6.55
CA SER A 365 27.11 19.37 6.12
C SER A 365 26.58 18.39 5.05
N GLY A 366 25.25 18.28 4.89
CA GLY A 366 24.62 17.36 3.95
C GLY A 366 24.87 15.87 4.25
N VAL A 367 25.36 15.54 5.45
CA VAL A 367 25.72 14.17 5.84
C VAL A 367 24.50 13.27 5.95
N TYR A 368 23.38 13.81 6.42
CA TYR A 368 22.12 13.10 6.61
C TYR A 368 20.96 13.84 5.92
N GLU A 369 19.98 13.07 5.44
CA GLU A 369 18.73 13.58 4.85
C GLU A 369 17.81 14.12 5.97
N MET A 370 18.15 15.30 6.51
CA MET A 370 17.50 15.88 7.70
C MET A 370 16.03 16.29 7.50
N ASP A 371 15.55 16.34 6.26
CA ASP A 371 14.15 16.67 5.93
C ASP A 371 13.25 15.43 5.92
N THR A 372 13.77 14.26 6.31
CA THR A 372 13.01 13.02 6.42
C THR A 372 12.32 12.86 7.78
N ALA A 373 11.30 12.00 7.84
CA ALA A 373 10.56 11.75 9.08
C ALA A 373 11.45 11.15 10.20
N VAL A 374 12.56 10.49 9.85
CA VAL A 374 13.57 9.93 10.77
C VAL A 374 13.90 10.88 11.91
N TYR A 375 14.11 12.16 11.60
CA TYR A 375 14.58 13.19 12.52
C TYR A 375 13.45 14.05 13.10
N SER A 376 12.19 13.71 12.79
CA SER A 376 11.04 14.45 13.32
C SER A 376 10.97 14.32 14.84
N THR A 377 10.88 15.45 15.53
CA THR A 377 10.63 15.54 16.97
C THR A 377 9.15 15.54 17.32
N VAL A 378 8.28 15.57 16.30
CA VAL A 378 6.83 15.57 16.49
C VAL A 378 6.37 14.12 16.67
N PRO A 379 5.73 13.76 17.79
CA PRO A 379 5.17 12.41 17.97
C PRO A 379 3.97 12.18 17.04
N ARG A 380 3.69 10.93 16.69
CA ARG A 380 2.43 10.56 16.01
C ARG A 380 1.25 10.68 16.97
N ARG A 381 0.03 10.66 16.42
CA ARG A 381 -1.20 10.61 17.22
C ARG A 381 -1.14 9.45 18.21
N GLN A 382 -1.31 9.74 19.50
CA GLN A 382 -1.36 8.73 20.55
C GLN A 382 -2.67 7.93 20.41
N CYS A 383 -2.58 6.59 20.35
CA CYS A 383 -3.77 5.72 20.25
C CYS A 383 -4.20 5.14 21.61
N LEU A 384 -3.41 5.34 22.67
CA LEU A 384 -3.78 4.93 24.02
C LEU A 384 -4.77 5.93 24.65
N PRO A 385 -5.86 5.46 25.29
CA PRO A 385 -6.69 6.32 26.12
C PRO A 385 -5.93 6.72 27.40
N GLU A 386 -6.39 7.76 28.10
CA GLU A 386 -5.73 8.28 29.31
C GLU A 386 -5.52 7.22 30.40
N GLY A 387 -6.43 6.23 30.51
CA GLY A 387 -6.33 5.13 31.47
C GLY A 387 -5.50 3.93 31.00
N GLY A 388 -4.91 3.99 29.81
CA GLY A 388 -4.22 2.87 29.17
C GLY A 388 -5.17 1.80 28.61
N LEU A 389 -4.59 0.74 28.04
CA LEU A 389 -5.34 -0.32 27.38
C LEU A 389 -5.60 -1.49 28.34
N ALA A 390 -6.87 -1.87 28.51
CA ALA A 390 -7.26 -3.06 29.25
C ALA A 390 -7.48 -4.22 28.28
N LEU A 391 -6.73 -5.32 28.47
CA LEU A 391 -6.81 -6.51 27.63
C LEU A 391 -7.17 -7.72 28.48
N ASN A 392 -8.17 -8.46 28.05
CA ASN A 392 -8.56 -9.69 28.72
C ASN A 392 -7.70 -10.85 28.22
N TRP A 393 -7.35 -11.71 29.17
CA TRP A 393 -6.66 -12.96 28.91
C TRP A 393 -7.35 -14.09 29.66
N HIS A 394 -7.19 -15.30 29.15
CA HIS A 394 -7.80 -16.49 29.68
C HIS A 394 -6.88 -17.69 29.50
N MET A 395 -7.20 -18.76 30.23
CA MET A 395 -6.56 -20.06 30.11
C MET A 395 -7.65 -21.13 30.19
N PRO A 396 -7.67 -22.12 29.29
CA PRO A 396 -8.60 -23.23 29.40
C PRO A 396 -8.42 -24.00 30.72
N GLN A 397 -9.52 -24.34 31.37
CA GLN A 397 -9.48 -25.12 32.63
C GLN A 397 -8.71 -26.44 32.47
N GLN A 398 -8.81 -27.08 31.31
CA GLN A 398 -8.12 -28.34 31.01
C GLN A 398 -6.59 -28.19 31.08
N GLU A 399 -6.04 -27.09 30.57
CA GLU A 399 -4.60 -26.81 30.65
C GLU A 399 -4.16 -26.58 32.10
N LEU A 400 -4.96 -25.83 32.86
CA LEU A 400 -4.68 -25.60 34.28
C LEU A 400 -4.73 -26.88 35.11
N VAL A 401 -5.69 -27.78 34.84
CA VAL A 401 -5.76 -29.10 35.49
C VAL A 401 -4.58 -29.98 35.07
N GLY A 402 -4.17 -29.90 33.80
CA GLY A 402 -2.97 -30.58 33.30
C GLY A 402 -1.71 -30.17 34.06
N LEU A 403 -1.55 -28.89 34.37
CA LEU A 403 -0.44 -28.36 35.19
C LEU A 403 -0.36 -29.07 36.55
N LEU A 404 -1.49 -29.25 37.22
CA LEU A 404 -1.56 -29.88 38.54
C LEU A 404 -1.19 -31.39 38.51
N ALA A 405 -1.23 -32.01 37.32
CA ALA A 405 -0.95 -33.44 37.13
C ALA A 405 0.52 -33.77 36.76
N ILE A 406 1.38 -32.77 36.51
CA ILE A 406 2.77 -32.97 36.04
C ILE A 406 3.64 -33.68 37.09
N LYS A 407 4.64 -34.49 36.67
CA LYS A 407 5.54 -35.30 37.54
C LYS A 407 6.52 -34.46 38.38
N PRO A 408 6.95 -34.94 39.57
CA PRO A 408 7.82 -34.20 40.49
C PRO A 408 9.18 -33.83 39.86
N GLY A 409 9.62 -32.58 40.08
CA GLY A 409 10.99 -32.14 39.79
C GLY A 409 11.18 -31.27 38.54
N GLU A 410 10.19 -31.17 37.64
CA GLU A 410 10.31 -30.35 36.43
C GLU A 410 9.55 -29.02 36.58
N PRO A 411 10.17 -27.86 36.30
CA PRO A 411 9.45 -26.60 36.20
C PRO A 411 8.51 -26.65 35.00
N CYS A 412 7.25 -26.22 35.19
CA CYS A 412 6.31 -26.07 34.10
C CYS A 412 5.94 -24.59 33.92
N ALA A 413 5.94 -24.13 32.67
CA ALA A 413 5.27 -22.90 32.25
C ALA A 413 4.06 -23.25 31.38
N LEU A 414 2.96 -22.55 31.62
CA LEU A 414 1.86 -22.47 30.68
C LEU A 414 1.75 -21.06 30.12
N HIS A 415 1.53 -20.99 28.81
CA HIS A 415 1.21 -19.75 28.12
C HIS A 415 -0.29 -19.53 28.18
N THR A 416 -0.68 -18.30 28.51
CA THR A 416 -2.09 -17.88 28.44
C THR A 416 -2.43 -17.39 27.04
N THR A 417 -3.73 -17.23 26.77
CA THR A 417 -4.24 -16.64 25.54
C THR A 417 -5.01 -15.36 25.84
N PHE A 418 -4.77 -14.31 25.06
CA PHE A 418 -5.59 -13.11 25.08
C PHE A 418 -6.88 -13.32 24.27
N GLU A 419 -7.83 -12.40 24.42
CA GLU A 419 -8.98 -12.31 23.50
C GLU A 419 -8.52 -12.29 22.04
N GLY A 420 -9.33 -12.88 21.15
CA GLY A 420 -8.93 -13.08 19.76
C GLY A 420 -7.92 -14.22 19.53
N ARG A 421 -7.68 -15.08 20.53
CA ARG A 421 -6.77 -16.24 20.48
C ARG A 421 -5.30 -15.87 20.24
N LEU A 422 -4.91 -14.70 20.69
CA LEU A 422 -3.51 -14.25 20.60
C LEU A 422 -2.70 -14.86 21.73
N SER A 423 -1.53 -15.42 21.42
CA SER A 423 -0.57 -15.89 22.44
C SER A 423 0.26 -14.77 23.06
N ALA A 424 0.21 -13.56 22.47
CA ALA A 424 0.98 -12.39 22.87
C ALA A 424 0.29 -11.11 22.41
N ILE A 425 0.57 -10.01 23.10
CA ILE A 425 0.15 -8.67 22.68
C ILE A 425 1.39 -7.87 22.30
N SER A 426 1.34 -7.19 21.16
CA SER A 426 2.34 -6.20 20.77
C SER A 426 2.04 -4.87 21.43
N ALA A 427 2.99 -4.32 22.18
CA ALA A 427 2.93 -2.96 22.74
C ALA A 427 4.34 -2.42 22.98
N GLN A 428 4.53 -1.11 22.78
CA GLN A 428 5.82 -0.41 22.89
C GLN A 428 6.92 -1.07 22.04
N GLY A 429 6.53 -1.64 20.89
CA GLY A 429 7.41 -2.41 20.01
C GLY A 429 7.84 -3.79 20.54
N PHE A 430 7.29 -4.30 21.63
CA PHE A 430 7.63 -5.63 22.15
C PHE A 430 6.43 -6.56 22.19
N GLU A 431 6.68 -7.86 22.30
CA GLU A 431 5.64 -8.87 22.54
C GLU A 431 5.54 -9.19 24.03
N TRP A 432 4.32 -9.10 24.56
CA TRP A 432 3.98 -9.30 25.96
C TRP A 432 3.18 -10.58 26.12
N HIS A 433 3.61 -11.45 27.04
CA HIS A 433 2.98 -12.72 27.35
C HIS A 433 2.64 -12.79 28.84
N VAL A 434 1.49 -13.35 29.17
CA VAL A 434 1.20 -13.75 30.55
C VAL A 434 1.49 -15.24 30.69
N ASP A 435 2.41 -15.58 31.58
CA ASP A 435 2.83 -16.95 31.85
C ASP A 435 2.49 -17.33 33.29
N ILE A 436 2.00 -18.55 33.47
CA ILE A 436 1.85 -19.17 34.79
C ILE A 436 2.98 -20.18 34.95
N LYS A 437 3.79 -20.02 35.99
CA LYS A 437 4.88 -20.95 36.30
C LYS A 437 4.67 -21.55 37.67
N GLN A 438 4.78 -22.87 37.76
CA GLN A 438 4.74 -23.59 39.03
C GLN A 438 5.99 -24.44 39.18
N VAL A 439 6.66 -24.29 40.31
CA VAL A 439 7.69 -25.23 40.74
C VAL A 439 6.97 -26.34 41.51
N LYS A 440 7.05 -27.58 41.02
CA LYS A 440 6.33 -28.67 41.67
C LYS A 440 6.78 -28.87 43.12
N GLY A 441 5.82 -28.93 44.04
CA GLY A 441 6.03 -28.96 45.50
C GLY A 441 5.81 -27.59 46.15
N ALA A 442 5.83 -26.50 45.37
CA ALA A 442 5.35 -25.21 45.84
C ALA A 442 3.82 -25.23 46.00
N LYS A 443 3.34 -24.62 47.08
CA LYS A 443 1.91 -24.44 47.34
C LYS A 443 1.27 -23.44 46.37
N ASP A 444 2.10 -22.56 45.79
CA ASP A 444 1.67 -21.44 44.96
C ASP A 444 2.26 -21.55 43.55
N ALA A 445 1.47 -21.12 42.56
CA ALA A 445 1.96 -20.84 41.22
C ALA A 445 2.26 -19.34 41.10
N GLY A 446 3.33 -18.99 40.41
CA GLY A 446 3.67 -17.61 40.08
C GLY A 446 3.00 -17.19 38.77
N LEU A 447 2.47 -15.96 38.77
CA LEU A 447 2.00 -15.28 37.56
C LEU A 447 3.06 -14.27 37.11
N PHE A 448 3.46 -14.36 35.85
CA PHE A 448 4.52 -13.56 35.26
C PHE A 448 4.01 -12.84 34.03
N LEU A 449 4.38 -11.57 33.87
CA LEU A 449 4.28 -10.86 32.61
C LEU A 449 5.67 -10.82 31.99
N LEU A 450 5.84 -11.45 30.83
CA LEU A 450 7.10 -11.58 30.12
C LEU A 450 7.12 -10.64 28.92
N CYS A 451 8.28 -10.03 28.68
CA CYS A 451 8.54 -9.20 27.51
C CYS A 451 9.54 -9.93 26.60
N LYS A 452 9.26 -10.00 25.30
CA LYS A 452 10.10 -10.67 24.30
C LYS A 452 10.37 -9.78 23.10
N ILE A 453 11.50 -10.02 22.44
CA ILE A 453 11.74 -9.53 21.08
C ILE A 453 10.74 -10.21 20.13
N PRO A 454 9.95 -9.44 19.37
CA PRO A 454 9.05 -9.98 18.37
C PRO A 454 9.77 -10.83 17.32
N ALA A 455 9.10 -11.89 16.85
CA ALA A 455 9.65 -12.79 15.84
C ALA A 455 10.06 -12.09 14.53
N ALA A 456 9.42 -10.96 14.20
CA ALA A 456 9.73 -10.15 13.02
C ALA A 456 11.19 -9.65 12.98
N TYR A 457 11.82 -9.47 14.14
CA TYR A 457 13.24 -9.07 14.22
C TYR A 457 14.21 -10.24 14.20
N LYS A 458 13.73 -11.48 14.32
CA LYS A 458 14.57 -12.68 14.41
C LYS A 458 14.83 -13.32 13.04
N ALA A 459 14.91 -12.50 11.99
CA ALA A 459 15.24 -12.98 10.65
C ALA A 459 16.61 -13.67 10.65
N GLY A 460 16.80 -14.64 9.74
CA GLY A 460 18.05 -15.40 9.64
C GLY A 460 19.27 -14.48 9.50
N GLY A 461 20.24 -14.62 10.41
CA GLY A 461 21.43 -13.77 10.49
C GLY A 461 21.28 -12.53 11.37
N SER A 462 20.09 -12.24 11.91
CA SER A 462 19.91 -11.07 12.79
C SER A 462 20.54 -11.28 14.15
N ARG A 463 21.20 -10.24 14.65
CA ARG A 463 21.72 -10.18 16.02
C ARG A 463 20.61 -10.23 17.07
N LEU A 464 19.40 -9.78 16.72
CA LEU A 464 18.24 -9.76 17.62
C LEU A 464 17.61 -11.14 17.82
N GLY A 465 17.93 -12.13 16.98
CA GLY A 465 17.53 -13.52 17.13
C GLY A 465 18.55 -14.40 17.86
N SER A 466 19.70 -13.85 18.27
CA SER A 466 20.76 -14.62 18.91
C SER A 466 20.40 -14.92 20.38
N PRO A 467 20.51 -16.19 20.83
CA PRO A 467 20.25 -16.57 22.23
C PRO A 467 21.27 -16.02 23.22
N LYS A 468 22.33 -15.35 22.74
CA LYS A 468 23.32 -14.67 23.59
C LYS A 468 22.71 -13.36 24.13
N ALA A 469 21.88 -13.54 25.15
CA ALA A 469 21.44 -12.62 26.20
C ALA A 469 21.42 -11.14 25.80
N MET A 470 20.35 -10.75 25.12
CA MET A 470 19.84 -9.40 25.26
C MET A 470 19.33 -9.25 26.70
N LEU A 471 19.92 -8.34 27.46
CA LEU A 471 19.41 -7.90 28.76
C LEU A 471 19.22 -6.38 28.67
N THR A 472 17.99 -5.93 28.49
CA THR A 472 17.65 -4.51 28.58
C THR A 472 16.47 -4.32 29.52
N LEU A 473 16.43 -3.16 30.15
CA LEU A 473 15.32 -2.76 31.00
C LEU A 473 14.33 -1.97 30.14
N THR A 474 13.13 -2.51 29.96
CA THR A 474 12.02 -1.75 29.37
C THR A 474 11.13 -1.21 30.48
N GLY A 475 10.84 0.09 30.40
CA GLY A 475 9.85 0.75 31.24
C GLY A 475 8.49 0.56 30.60
N PHE A 476 7.63 -0.22 31.24
CA PHE A 476 6.25 -0.44 30.81
C PHE A 476 5.37 -0.44 32.05
N GLU A 477 4.58 0.61 32.21
CA GLU A 477 3.61 0.64 33.29
C GLU A 477 2.46 -0.29 32.95
N SER A 478 2.36 -1.38 33.70
CA SER A 478 1.32 -2.38 33.49
C SER A 478 0.78 -2.90 34.80
N LYS A 479 -0.45 -3.38 34.75
CA LYS A 479 -1.13 -3.98 35.88
C LYS A 479 -1.79 -5.26 35.41
N VAL A 480 -1.45 -6.36 36.08
CA VAL A 480 -2.12 -7.65 35.86
C VAL A 480 -3.15 -7.85 36.96
N THR A 481 -4.42 -7.99 36.55
CA THR A 481 -5.53 -8.31 37.44
C THR A 481 -5.99 -9.74 37.20
N VAL A 482 -6.02 -10.55 38.25
CA VAL A 482 -6.63 -11.89 38.24
C VAL A 482 -8.01 -11.81 38.88
N ASN A 483 -9.02 -12.27 38.15
CA ASN A 483 -10.39 -12.28 38.59
C ASN A 483 -10.79 -13.67 39.07
N ARG A 484 -11.49 -13.74 40.19
CA ARG A 484 -12.20 -14.96 40.63
C ARG A 484 -13.69 -14.74 40.46
N TRP A 485 -14.37 -15.77 39.96
CA TRP A 485 -15.82 -15.83 39.92
C TRP A 485 -16.31 -16.62 41.14
N GLN A 486 -17.13 -16.01 41.98
CA GLN A 486 -17.76 -16.67 43.13
C GLN A 486 -19.24 -16.30 43.18
N GLY A 487 -20.13 -17.29 43.08
CA GLY A 487 -21.58 -17.06 43.12
C GLY A 487 -22.12 -16.18 41.98
N GLY A 488 -21.48 -16.21 40.80
CA GLY A 488 -21.86 -15.37 39.65
C GLY A 488 -21.30 -13.94 39.67
N ALA A 489 -20.67 -13.51 40.76
CA ALA A 489 -20.00 -12.21 40.84
C ALA A 489 -18.50 -12.32 40.49
N LYS A 490 -18.00 -11.36 39.72
CA LYS A 490 -16.57 -11.17 39.41
C LYS A 490 -15.93 -10.34 40.53
N ALA A 491 -14.86 -10.86 41.13
CA ALA A 491 -14.06 -10.15 42.13
C ALA A 491 -12.58 -10.15 41.74
N ASP A 492 -11.93 -9.00 41.86
CA ASP A 492 -10.48 -8.86 41.70
C ASP A 492 -9.78 -9.54 42.89
N VAL A 493 -8.97 -10.57 42.63
CA VAL A 493 -8.28 -11.34 43.68
C VAL A 493 -6.81 -10.99 43.76
N ILE A 494 -6.17 -10.71 42.63
CA ILE A 494 -4.77 -10.29 42.58
C ILE A 494 -4.69 -9.07 41.68
N VAL A 495 -4.08 -8.01 42.18
CA VAL A 495 -3.71 -6.83 41.41
C VAL A 495 -2.21 -6.61 41.61
N LYS A 496 -1.43 -6.83 40.55
CA LYS A 496 0.04 -6.68 40.62
C LYS A 496 0.50 -5.62 39.61
N PRO A 497 1.04 -4.48 40.08
CA PRO A 497 1.67 -3.51 39.21
C PRO A 497 3.06 -3.98 38.81
N TYR A 498 3.48 -3.56 37.62
CA TYR A 498 4.81 -3.75 37.09
C TYR A 498 5.25 -2.44 36.42
N SER A 499 6.50 -2.05 36.63
CA SER A 499 7.07 -0.80 36.09
C SER A 499 8.41 -0.98 35.38
N ASN A 500 9.05 -2.14 35.55
CA ASN A 500 10.35 -2.44 34.96
C ASN A 500 10.42 -3.92 34.57
N PHE A 501 10.80 -4.20 33.33
CA PHE A 501 10.94 -5.56 32.83
C PHE A 501 12.33 -5.80 32.29
N PHE A 502 12.91 -6.93 32.69
CA PHE A 502 14.08 -7.48 32.02
C PHE A 502 13.58 -8.19 30.77
N LEU A 503 14.07 -7.74 29.63
CA LEU A 503 13.93 -8.52 28.42
C LEU A 503 15.00 -9.61 28.45
N ALA A 504 14.58 -10.88 28.39
CA ALA A 504 15.47 -12.03 28.34
C ALA A 504 14.93 -13.01 27.29
N ASP A 505 15.67 -13.21 26.20
CA ASP A 505 15.35 -14.20 25.16
C ASP A 505 16.03 -15.54 25.45
N SER A 506 16.03 -15.96 26.72
CA SER A 506 16.59 -17.26 27.10
C SER A 506 15.53 -18.34 26.96
N GLY A 507 15.58 -19.09 25.86
CA GLY A 507 14.92 -20.40 25.72
C GLY A 507 15.51 -21.50 26.62
N GLY A 508 16.27 -21.14 27.66
CA GLY A 508 16.84 -22.05 28.65
C GLY A 508 16.39 -21.60 30.05
N TRP A 509 15.82 -22.55 30.78
CA TRP A 509 15.41 -22.42 32.18
C TRP A 509 16.60 -22.40 33.13
#